data_AF-A0A4Q6G901-F1
#
_entry.id   AF-A0A4Q6G901-F1
#
_cell.length_a   1.000
_cell.length_b   1.000
_cell.length_c   1.000
_cell.angle_alpha   90.00
_cell.angle_beta   90.00
_cell.angle_gamma   90.00
#
_symmetry.space_group_name_H-M   'P 1'
#
loop_
_entity.id
_entity.type
_entity.pdbx_description
1 polymer ?
#
loop_
_entity_poly.entity_id
_entity_poly.type
_entity_poly.pdbx_seq_one_letter_code
_entity_poly.pdbx_strand_id
1 'polypeptide(L)'
;MIEAPMISLPLNPIVSCVLTTTFALSTFAGLLTATGALAADELSSWETAYPNEERDAKTQAAELVSQIQNDYINKDKRAFRDAHPRGIGCVNARFTIDPNLPSQYRIGVFATPGKSYESLIRFSSATGPAGDNAKDARGMAVKLFGVPGKKLAVDQPDATTHDFVMFNAVFPARNANEFAGLVHIKTDPGSSGKFLLGNPILRARELKALWNMTGGNPYNGSSLTEMSFSSAVPYLLKGPSFESPVKFSARPCATPAKLPLDGGESELRNDLQARLNKGEVCYEFAMQFYRENAGLEIEDAMNEWTVAKTPFVKFATITIPTQTFLTDEKLRYCDNLSMSPFHAIAEHRPIGNVNRSRKIIYEILSDFRHKQNGENQSRGEPKTIDTWKGFKSTAYATWDAVLVPAPNGR
;
A
#
# COMPACT_ATOMS: atom_id res chain seq x y z
N MET A 1 8.81 -39.02 85.59
CA MET A 1 7.73 -40.04 85.64
C MET A 1 6.94 -39.88 84.34
N ILE A 2 6.93 -40.90 83.48
CA ILE A 2 5.73 -41.72 83.16
C ILE A 2 4.72 -40.90 82.32
N GLU A 3 4.33 -41.20 81.08
CA GLU A 3 4.63 -42.29 80.11
C GLU A 3 4.08 -41.85 78.71
N ALA A 4 4.18 -42.51 77.54
CA ALA A 4 4.72 -43.83 77.12
C ALA A 4 5.44 -43.71 75.71
N PRO A 5 5.39 -44.61 74.68
CA PRO A 5 6.57 -44.84 73.81
C PRO A 5 6.38 -44.76 72.27
N MET A 6 7.46 -45.12 71.55
CA MET A 6 7.71 -45.04 70.10
C MET A 6 7.08 -46.19 69.23
N ILE A 7 7.49 -46.22 67.94
CA ILE A 7 7.48 -47.32 66.93
C ILE A 7 6.27 -47.27 65.98
N SER A 8 6.36 -47.32 64.63
CA SER A 8 7.48 -47.40 63.66
C SER A 8 7.13 -46.75 62.29
N LEU A 9 8.15 -46.50 61.45
CA LEU A 9 8.01 -46.20 60.01
C LEU A 9 7.92 -47.51 59.18
N PRO A 10 7.35 -47.48 57.97
CA PRO A 10 8.21 -47.44 56.78
C PRO A 10 7.72 -46.66 55.53
N LEU A 11 8.69 -46.09 54.81
CA LEU A 11 8.81 -46.01 53.34
C LEU A 11 7.67 -45.41 52.46
N ASN A 12 7.85 -44.15 52.04
CA ASN A 12 8.05 -43.63 50.65
C ASN A 12 7.08 -44.04 49.47
N PRO A 13 6.91 -43.25 48.37
CA PRO A 13 7.63 -42.01 48.03
C PRO A 13 6.85 -40.89 47.27
N ILE A 14 7.53 -39.75 47.06
CA ILE A 14 7.33 -38.67 46.04
C ILE A 14 5.94 -38.01 45.87
N VAL A 15 5.78 -36.80 46.43
CA VAL A 15 5.44 -35.60 45.63
C VAL A 15 6.24 -34.42 46.18
N SER A 16 7.22 -33.91 45.42
CA SER A 16 7.89 -32.64 45.72
C SER A 16 7.48 -31.62 44.68
N CYS A 17 6.69 -30.63 45.08
CA CYS A 17 6.22 -29.57 44.19
C CYS A 17 7.23 -28.42 44.19
N VAL A 18 8.14 -28.42 43.23
CA VAL A 18 9.03 -27.29 42.96
C VAL A 18 8.36 -26.39 41.93
N LEU A 19 8.00 -25.16 42.32
CA LEU A 19 7.55 -24.15 41.35
C LEU A 19 8.74 -23.67 40.52
N THR A 20 8.82 -24.15 39.28
CA THR A 20 9.58 -23.47 38.21
C THR A 20 8.61 -22.63 37.37
N THR A 21 8.77 -21.31 37.43
CA THR A 21 8.04 -20.36 36.59
C THR A 21 8.49 -20.45 35.14
N THR A 22 7.82 -21.30 34.36
CA THR A 22 7.92 -21.29 32.89
C THR A 22 7.07 -20.17 32.32
N PHE A 23 7.69 -19.28 31.54
CA PHE A 23 6.96 -18.35 30.67
C PHE A 23 6.14 -19.16 29.66
N ALA A 24 4.81 -19.09 29.77
CA ALA A 24 3.93 -19.68 28.79
C ALA A 24 3.99 -18.85 27.50
N LEU A 25 4.64 -19.37 26.46
CA LEU A 25 4.30 -19.01 25.09
C LEU A 25 2.87 -19.51 24.84
N SER A 26 1.89 -18.65 25.06
CA SER A 26 0.51 -18.88 24.64
C SER A 26 0.42 -18.85 23.11
N THR A 27 0.51 -20.05 22.55
CA THR A 27 0.18 -20.45 21.19
C THR A 27 -0.80 -19.51 20.48
N PHE A 28 -0.30 -18.85 19.42
CA PHE A 28 -1.12 -18.23 18.37
C PHE A 28 -1.76 -19.34 17.49
N ALA A 29 -2.61 -20.17 18.10
CA ALA A 29 -3.28 -21.31 17.49
C ALA A 29 -4.79 -21.18 17.72
N GLY A 30 -5.40 -20.15 17.14
CA GLY A 30 -6.77 -19.78 17.46
C GLY A 30 -7.43 -18.76 16.54
N LEU A 31 -7.09 -18.74 15.25
CA LEU A 31 -7.87 -17.99 14.24
C LEU A 31 -7.67 -18.54 12.82
N LEU A 32 -7.97 -19.83 12.59
CA LEU A 32 -7.88 -20.44 11.25
C LEU A 32 -9.04 -21.41 10.94
N THR A 33 -10.27 -21.02 11.30
CA THR A 33 -11.51 -21.74 10.93
C THR A 33 -12.54 -20.81 10.30
N ALA A 34 -12.09 -20.06 9.29
CA ALA A 34 -12.97 -19.52 8.25
C ALA A 34 -12.61 -20.20 6.93
N THR A 35 -13.13 -21.41 6.70
CA THR A 35 -13.13 -22.06 5.39
C THR A 35 -14.18 -21.42 4.48
N GLY A 36 -14.11 -20.10 4.33
CA GLY A 36 -14.50 -19.48 3.08
C GLY A 36 -13.33 -19.72 2.13
N ALA A 37 -13.47 -20.69 1.24
CA ALA A 37 -12.64 -20.66 0.04
C ALA A 37 -12.92 -19.29 -0.61
N LEU A 38 -11.90 -18.43 -0.67
CA LEU A 38 -11.92 -17.32 -1.62
C LEU A 38 -12.18 -17.99 -2.97
N ALA A 39 -13.39 -17.81 -3.50
CA ALA A 39 -13.77 -18.40 -4.79
C ALA A 39 -12.63 -18.05 -5.75
N ALA A 40 -12.00 -19.07 -6.35
CA ALA A 40 -10.84 -18.89 -7.19
C ALA A 40 -11.21 -17.86 -8.25
N ASP A 41 -10.68 -16.66 -8.07
CA ASP A 41 -11.32 -15.43 -8.52
C ASP A 41 -11.16 -15.39 -10.03
N GLU A 42 -12.16 -15.88 -10.78
CA GLU A 42 -11.96 -16.51 -12.12
C GLU A 42 -10.92 -15.73 -12.93
N LEU A 43 -9.82 -16.41 -13.25
CA LEU A 43 -8.73 -15.81 -14.02
C LEU A 43 -9.33 -15.29 -15.33
N SER A 44 -9.09 -14.01 -15.61
CA SER A 44 -9.47 -13.48 -16.91
C SER A 44 -8.67 -14.17 -18.01
N SER A 45 -9.16 -14.12 -19.25
CA SER A 45 -8.46 -14.66 -20.44
C SER A 45 -7.07 -14.03 -20.70
N TRP A 46 -6.70 -13.00 -19.92
CA TRP A 46 -5.42 -12.31 -19.97
C TRP A 46 -4.41 -12.79 -18.91
N GLU A 47 -4.85 -13.65 -17.99
CA GLU A 47 -4.09 -14.04 -16.80
C GLU A 47 -3.67 -15.51 -16.85
N THR A 48 -2.51 -15.80 -16.26
CA THR A 48 -2.03 -17.16 -16.03
C THR A 48 -1.99 -17.44 -14.52
N ALA A 49 -2.42 -18.64 -14.12
CA ALA A 49 -2.34 -19.09 -12.74
C ALA A 49 -0.87 -19.15 -12.28
N TYR A 50 -0.55 -18.60 -11.10
CA TYR A 50 0.77 -18.76 -10.50
C TYR A 50 0.75 -19.90 -9.45
N PRO A 51 1.68 -20.88 -9.50
CA PRO A 51 1.68 -21.97 -8.53
C PRO A 51 1.87 -21.49 -7.09
N ASN A 52 1.02 -21.95 -6.16
CA ASN A 52 1.04 -21.59 -4.73
C ASN A 52 0.80 -20.10 -4.40
N GLU A 53 0.29 -19.30 -5.35
CA GLU A 53 0.12 -17.85 -5.22
C GLU A 53 -0.51 -17.38 -3.90
N GLU A 54 -1.64 -17.97 -3.50
CA GLU A 54 -2.34 -17.62 -2.26
C GLU A 54 -1.50 -17.92 -1.00
N ARG A 55 -0.77 -19.05 -1.00
CA ARG A 55 0.11 -19.44 0.10
C ARG A 55 1.25 -18.44 0.22
N ASP A 56 1.92 -18.15 -0.88
CA ASP A 56 3.09 -17.27 -0.90
C ASP A 56 2.69 -15.82 -0.54
N ALA A 57 1.49 -15.37 -0.92
CA ALA A 57 0.93 -14.08 -0.50
C ALA A 57 0.58 -14.03 1.00
N LYS A 58 0.07 -15.14 1.58
CA LYS A 58 -0.17 -15.24 3.04
C LYS A 58 1.13 -15.26 3.84
N THR A 59 2.17 -15.95 3.36
CA THR A 59 3.50 -15.93 3.99
C THR A 59 4.08 -14.51 3.98
N GLN A 60 4.04 -13.82 2.84
CA GLN A 60 4.44 -12.40 2.73
C GLN A 60 3.70 -11.51 3.73
N ALA A 61 2.39 -11.65 3.84
CA ALA A 61 1.60 -10.86 4.76
C ALA A 61 2.00 -11.11 6.23
N ALA A 62 2.35 -12.35 6.60
CA ALA A 62 2.83 -12.67 7.95
C ALA A 62 4.21 -12.07 8.26
N GLU A 63 5.14 -12.10 7.30
CA GLU A 63 6.46 -11.45 7.42
C GLU A 63 6.31 -9.92 7.57
N LEU A 64 5.42 -9.31 6.78
CA LEU A 64 5.13 -7.87 6.85
C LEU A 64 4.41 -7.48 8.15
N VAL A 65 3.51 -8.31 8.70
CA VAL A 65 2.94 -8.11 10.05
C VAL A 65 4.05 -8.11 11.10
N SER A 66 4.99 -9.04 11.01
CA SER A 66 6.12 -9.15 11.95
C SER A 66 7.04 -7.92 11.86
N GLN A 67 7.32 -7.42 10.65
CA GLN A 67 8.01 -6.14 10.47
C GLN A 67 7.22 -4.96 11.05
N ILE A 68 5.90 -4.88 10.86
CA ILE A 68 5.12 -3.80 11.48
C ILE A 68 5.27 -3.86 13.02
N GLN A 69 5.17 -5.05 13.61
CA GLN A 69 5.29 -5.25 15.05
C GLN A 69 6.64 -4.82 15.63
N ASN A 70 7.73 -5.06 14.90
CA ASN A 70 9.10 -4.79 15.36
C ASN A 70 9.58 -3.37 15.03
N ASP A 71 9.31 -2.90 13.81
CA ASP A 71 9.98 -1.72 13.23
C ASP A 71 9.05 -0.50 13.08
N TYR A 72 7.74 -0.74 12.94
CA TYR A 72 6.76 0.31 12.59
C TYR A 72 5.64 0.50 13.63
N ILE A 73 5.84 0.02 14.86
CA ILE A 73 5.08 0.46 16.03
C ILE A 73 5.90 1.52 16.77
N ASN A 74 5.36 2.72 16.93
CA ASN A 74 6.04 3.78 17.71
C ASN A 74 5.93 3.54 19.23
N LYS A 75 6.66 4.35 20.01
CA LYS A 75 6.59 4.45 21.50
C LYS A 75 5.17 4.50 22.09
N ASP A 76 4.26 4.91 21.23
CA ASP A 76 2.88 5.30 21.41
C ASP A 76 1.90 4.19 20.94
N LYS A 77 2.45 3.01 20.61
CA LYS A 77 1.77 1.76 20.21
C LYS A 77 0.97 1.80 18.90
N ARG A 78 1.05 2.90 18.14
CA ARG A 78 0.45 3.03 16.81
C ARG A 78 1.32 2.32 15.77
N ALA A 79 0.69 1.43 15.00
CA ALA A 79 1.25 0.81 13.81
C ALA A 79 1.12 1.74 12.59
N PHE A 80 2.24 1.97 11.90
CA PHE A 80 2.28 2.52 10.55
C PHE A 80 2.10 1.42 9.50
N ARG A 81 2.14 1.80 8.23
CA ARG A 81 2.14 0.85 7.10
C ARG A 81 3.53 0.23 6.94
N ASP A 82 3.59 -1.03 6.56
CA ASP A 82 4.81 -1.75 6.16
C ASP A 82 5.52 -1.09 4.96
N ALA A 83 4.74 -0.59 4.02
CA ALA A 83 5.15 0.07 2.79
C ALA A 83 4.36 1.37 2.66
N HIS A 84 4.99 2.38 2.05
CA HIS A 84 4.50 3.74 2.08
C HIS A 84 4.22 4.31 3.51
N PRO A 85 5.11 4.08 4.51
CA PRO A 85 4.86 4.47 5.91
C PRO A 85 4.68 5.99 6.05
N ARG A 86 5.60 6.79 5.49
CA ARG A 86 5.60 8.24 5.62
C ARG A 86 4.59 8.87 4.67
N GLY A 87 3.49 9.37 5.21
CA GLY A 87 2.57 10.25 4.48
C GLY A 87 3.17 11.64 4.30
N ILE A 88 3.39 12.06 3.06
CA ILE A 88 3.93 13.40 2.74
C ILE A 88 2.82 14.43 2.85
N GLY A 89 1.67 14.18 2.20
CA GLY A 89 0.52 15.08 2.26
C GLY A 89 -0.79 14.37 1.91
N CYS A 90 -1.90 14.97 2.36
CA CYS A 90 -3.23 14.45 2.09
C CYS A 90 -4.19 15.56 1.64
N VAL A 91 -4.46 15.62 0.35
CA VAL A 91 -5.09 16.77 -0.30
C VAL A 91 -6.45 16.41 -0.89
N ASN A 92 -7.39 17.32 -0.76
CA ASN A 92 -8.67 17.24 -1.47
C ASN A 92 -8.42 17.55 -2.94
N ALA A 93 -9.14 16.90 -3.84
CA ALA A 93 -9.01 17.08 -5.27
C ALA A 93 -10.35 16.79 -5.98
N ARG A 94 -10.41 17.12 -7.27
CA ARG A 94 -11.49 16.75 -8.18
C ARG A 94 -10.93 15.86 -9.29
N PHE A 95 -11.62 14.78 -9.61
CA PHE A 95 -11.30 13.87 -10.71
C PHE A 95 -12.37 14.02 -11.79
N THR A 96 -12.09 14.78 -12.84
CA THR A 96 -13.04 15.13 -13.90
C THR A 96 -12.80 14.32 -15.14
N ILE A 97 -13.76 13.48 -15.53
CA ILE A 97 -13.68 12.64 -16.74
C ILE A 97 -13.59 13.55 -17.98
N ASP A 98 -12.71 13.21 -18.93
CA ASP A 98 -12.55 13.99 -20.16
C ASP A 98 -13.90 14.09 -20.91
N PRO A 99 -14.44 15.30 -21.20
CA PRO A 99 -15.69 15.46 -21.94
C PRO A 99 -15.62 14.87 -23.35
N ASN A 100 -14.42 14.72 -23.93
CA ASN A 100 -14.18 14.19 -25.26
C ASN A 100 -13.80 12.70 -25.26
N LEU A 101 -13.89 12.00 -24.12
CA LEU A 101 -13.51 10.59 -24.01
C LEU A 101 -14.23 9.74 -25.08
N PRO A 102 -13.52 8.97 -25.93
CA PRO A 102 -14.13 8.09 -26.94
C PRO A 102 -15.16 7.12 -26.33
N SER A 103 -16.25 6.86 -27.05
CA SER A 103 -17.39 6.06 -26.55
C SER A 103 -16.99 4.68 -26.02
N GLN A 104 -16.07 4.00 -26.71
CA GLN A 104 -15.53 2.69 -26.32
C GLN A 104 -14.81 2.65 -24.96
N TYR A 105 -14.41 3.81 -24.42
CA TYR A 105 -13.68 3.93 -23.15
C TYR A 105 -14.56 4.42 -22.00
N ARG A 106 -15.85 4.70 -22.25
CA ARG A 106 -16.81 5.19 -21.25
C ARG A 106 -17.31 4.05 -20.37
N ILE A 107 -16.43 3.54 -19.51
CA ILE A 107 -16.61 2.29 -18.76
C ILE A 107 -16.42 2.54 -17.25
N GLY A 108 -17.31 2.00 -16.41
CA GLY A 108 -17.26 2.10 -14.96
C GLY A 108 -17.17 3.56 -14.47
N VAL A 109 -16.15 3.90 -13.69
CA VAL A 109 -15.80 5.28 -13.28
C VAL A 109 -15.88 6.31 -14.43
N PHE A 110 -15.48 5.93 -15.64
CA PHE A 110 -15.39 6.81 -16.82
C PHE A 110 -16.68 6.84 -17.68
N ALA A 111 -17.78 6.20 -17.25
CA ALA A 111 -19.02 6.07 -18.02
C ALA A 111 -19.69 7.39 -18.42
N THR A 112 -19.44 8.47 -17.68
CA THR A 112 -20.04 9.79 -17.93
C THR A 112 -18.94 10.84 -18.20
N PRO A 113 -18.69 11.19 -19.48
CA PRO A 113 -17.80 12.30 -19.83
C PRO A 113 -18.18 13.61 -19.12
N GLY A 114 -17.19 14.39 -18.71
CA GLY A 114 -17.41 15.65 -17.97
C GLY A 114 -17.84 15.48 -16.51
N LYS A 115 -18.15 14.27 -16.03
CA LYS A 115 -18.47 14.05 -14.61
C LYS A 115 -17.24 14.32 -13.74
N SER A 116 -17.42 15.11 -12.69
CA SER A 116 -16.40 15.35 -11.66
C SER A 116 -16.74 14.55 -10.41
N TYR A 117 -15.81 13.70 -9.97
CA TYR A 117 -15.84 13.07 -8.65
C TYR A 117 -15.05 13.93 -7.66
N GLU A 118 -15.56 14.08 -6.43
CA GLU A 118 -14.70 14.48 -5.31
C GLU A 118 -13.67 13.38 -5.06
N SER A 119 -12.47 13.75 -4.63
CA SER A 119 -11.40 12.80 -4.36
C SER A 119 -10.44 13.25 -3.27
N LEU A 120 -9.81 12.30 -2.59
CA LEU A 120 -8.74 12.53 -1.62
C LEU A 120 -7.47 11.84 -2.11
N ILE A 121 -6.35 12.56 -2.11
CA ILE A 121 -5.06 12.08 -2.59
C ILE A 121 -4.07 11.99 -1.44
N ARG A 122 -3.52 10.80 -1.20
CA ARG A 122 -2.39 10.57 -0.28
C ARG A 122 -1.08 10.47 -1.06
N PHE A 123 -0.17 11.40 -0.81
CA PHE A 123 1.23 11.29 -1.25
C PHE A 123 2.09 10.65 -0.16
N SER A 124 3.13 9.90 -0.53
CA SER A 124 3.98 9.16 0.43
C SER A 124 5.37 8.81 -0.08
N SER A 125 6.34 8.66 0.82
CA SER A 125 7.61 7.96 0.57
C SER A 125 7.36 6.46 0.60
N ALA A 126 7.83 5.69 -0.39
CA ALA A 126 7.59 4.25 -0.51
C ALA A 126 8.32 3.45 0.58
N THR A 127 9.54 3.87 0.92
CA THR A 127 10.33 3.30 2.01
C THR A 127 10.25 4.16 3.29
N GLY A 128 10.75 3.59 4.38
CA GLY A 128 11.03 4.27 5.64
C GLY A 128 12.29 3.65 6.26
N PRO A 129 12.92 4.30 7.25
CA PRO A 129 12.35 5.39 8.04
C PRO A 129 12.95 6.79 7.74
N ALA A 130 13.26 7.14 6.48
CA ALA A 130 13.85 8.44 6.15
C ALA A 130 12.83 9.59 5.94
N GLY A 131 13.33 10.84 5.96
CA GLY A 131 12.59 12.05 5.53
C GLY A 131 12.23 12.04 4.04
N ASP A 132 11.39 12.98 3.58
CA ASP A 132 10.95 13.06 2.17
C ASP A 132 11.94 13.78 1.23
N ASN A 133 13.05 14.28 1.77
CA ASN A 133 14.26 14.63 1.02
C ASN A 133 15.11 13.41 0.60
N ALA A 134 14.92 12.24 1.22
CA ALA A 134 15.73 11.06 0.94
C ALA A 134 15.37 10.41 -0.40
N LYS A 135 16.37 9.90 -1.13
CA LYS A 135 16.19 9.24 -2.44
C LYS A 135 15.34 7.98 -2.34
N ASP A 136 14.12 8.02 -2.87
CA ASP A 136 13.12 6.97 -2.70
C ASP A 136 11.95 7.14 -3.69
N ALA A 137 11.21 6.07 -3.93
CA ALA A 137 10.02 6.11 -4.77
C ALA A 137 8.88 6.83 -4.04
N ARG A 138 8.03 7.54 -4.78
CA ARG A 138 6.90 8.29 -4.23
C ARG A 138 5.58 7.67 -4.66
N GLY A 139 4.70 7.44 -3.69
CA GLY A 139 3.33 6.96 -3.92
C GLY A 139 2.34 8.10 -4.09
N MET A 140 1.32 7.88 -4.91
CA MET A 140 0.12 8.71 -5.07
C MET A 140 -1.10 7.77 -5.09
N ALA A 141 -1.87 7.75 -4.00
CA ALA A 141 -3.12 7.01 -3.92
C ALA A 141 -4.30 7.98 -3.99
N VAL A 142 -5.23 7.77 -4.92
CA VAL A 142 -6.40 8.63 -5.17
C VAL A 142 -7.66 7.85 -4.82
N LYS A 143 -8.39 8.26 -3.78
CA LYS A 143 -9.72 7.73 -3.43
C LYS A 143 -10.79 8.66 -3.99
N LEU A 144 -11.61 8.16 -4.91
CA LEU A 144 -12.80 8.84 -5.43
C LEU A 144 -13.99 8.60 -4.51
N PHE A 145 -14.91 9.57 -4.42
CA PHE A 145 -16.18 9.46 -3.68
C PHE A 145 -17.38 9.41 -4.63
N GLY A 146 -18.43 8.69 -4.26
CA GLY A 146 -19.66 8.60 -5.06
C GLY A 146 -19.55 7.73 -6.32
N VAL A 147 -18.69 6.71 -6.28
CA VAL A 147 -18.56 5.69 -7.33
C VAL A 147 -19.54 4.53 -7.03
N PRO A 148 -20.62 4.37 -7.82
CA PRO A 148 -21.59 3.30 -7.64
C PRO A 148 -21.01 1.94 -8.07
N GLY A 149 -21.79 0.87 -7.88
CA GLY A 149 -21.41 -0.49 -8.25
C GLY A 149 -20.69 -1.25 -7.13
N LYS A 150 -20.84 -2.57 -7.10
CA LYS A 150 -20.28 -3.43 -6.05
C LYS A 150 -18.74 -3.43 -6.11
N LYS A 151 -18.09 -3.32 -4.95
CA LYS A 151 -16.64 -3.35 -4.82
C LYS A 151 -16.09 -4.77 -4.78
N LEU A 152 -14.86 -4.95 -5.26
CA LEU A 152 -14.10 -6.20 -5.22
C LEU A 152 -13.49 -6.46 -3.83
N ALA A 153 -13.44 -5.44 -2.97
CA ALA A 153 -13.16 -5.54 -1.54
C ALA A 153 -14.33 -6.27 -0.85
N VAL A 154 -14.09 -7.50 -0.39
CA VAL A 154 -15.13 -8.44 0.09
C VAL A 154 -15.72 -7.99 1.43
N ASP A 155 -14.95 -7.26 2.23
CA ASP A 155 -15.33 -6.63 3.49
C ASP A 155 -16.13 -5.32 3.32
N GLN A 156 -16.10 -4.73 2.13
CA GLN A 156 -16.66 -3.40 1.83
C GLN A 156 -17.48 -3.35 0.51
N PRO A 157 -18.32 -4.36 0.19
CA PRO A 157 -18.91 -4.50 -1.15
C PRO A 157 -19.80 -3.31 -1.56
N ASP A 158 -20.46 -2.68 -0.60
CA ASP A 158 -21.41 -1.58 -0.82
C ASP A 158 -20.81 -0.18 -0.55
N ALA A 159 -19.49 -0.10 -0.35
CA ALA A 159 -18.81 1.18 -0.22
C ALA A 159 -18.93 2.01 -1.51
N THR A 160 -19.06 3.33 -1.37
CA THR A 160 -19.22 4.27 -2.50
C THR A 160 -17.92 4.95 -2.91
N THR A 161 -16.78 4.46 -2.42
CA THR A 161 -15.42 4.96 -2.71
C THR A 161 -14.69 4.07 -3.72
N HIS A 162 -13.70 4.60 -4.46
CA HIS A 162 -12.92 3.81 -5.43
C HIS A 162 -11.47 4.28 -5.45
N ASP A 163 -10.51 3.36 -5.39
CA ASP A 163 -9.09 3.70 -5.20
C ASP A 163 -8.23 3.43 -6.44
N PHE A 164 -7.51 4.46 -6.90
CA PHE A 164 -6.40 4.32 -7.84
C PHE A 164 -5.07 4.45 -7.09
N VAL A 165 -4.35 3.33 -6.92
CA VAL A 165 -3.07 3.28 -6.19
C VAL A 165 -1.90 3.28 -7.18
N MET A 166 -1.07 4.33 -7.13
CA MET A 166 0.06 4.57 -8.04
C MET A 166 1.36 4.90 -7.29
N PHE A 167 2.50 4.78 -7.97
CA PHE A 167 3.81 5.27 -7.52
C PHE A 167 4.73 5.61 -8.71
N ASN A 168 5.80 6.36 -8.49
CA ASN A 168 6.63 6.96 -9.54
C ASN A 168 7.75 6.05 -10.12
N ALA A 169 7.61 4.73 -10.04
CA ALA A 169 8.62 3.77 -10.52
C ALA A 169 8.00 2.50 -11.13
N VAL A 170 8.83 1.68 -11.78
CA VAL A 170 8.47 0.31 -12.21
C VAL A 170 8.35 -0.59 -10.98
N PHE A 171 7.48 -1.61 -11.01
CA PHE A 171 7.33 -2.53 -9.89
C PHE A 171 8.62 -3.33 -9.63
N PRO A 172 9.04 -3.53 -8.37
CA PRO A 172 10.39 -4.03 -8.08
C PRO A 172 10.56 -5.56 -8.19
N ALA A 173 9.52 -6.29 -8.58
CA ALA A 173 9.52 -7.74 -8.74
C ALA A 173 8.75 -8.10 -10.01
N ARG A 174 9.11 -9.17 -10.73
CA ARG A 174 8.32 -9.57 -11.90
C ARG A 174 6.98 -10.16 -11.51
N ASN A 175 6.98 -11.03 -10.51
CA ASN A 175 5.86 -11.88 -10.16
C ASN A 175 5.75 -12.08 -8.64
N ALA A 176 4.69 -12.77 -8.21
CA ALA A 176 4.33 -13.07 -6.83
C ALA A 176 5.48 -13.70 -6.01
N ASN A 177 6.28 -14.59 -6.61
CA ASN A 177 7.39 -15.26 -5.94
C ASN A 177 8.60 -14.34 -5.77
N GLU A 178 8.91 -13.52 -6.77
CA GLU A 178 9.95 -12.48 -6.66
C GLU A 178 9.53 -11.37 -5.69
N PHE A 179 8.23 -11.06 -5.61
CA PHE A 179 7.70 -10.14 -4.61
C PHE A 179 7.85 -10.71 -3.20
N ALA A 180 7.61 -12.03 -3.02
CA ALA A 180 7.91 -12.73 -1.78
C ALA A 180 9.39 -12.66 -1.39
N GLY A 181 10.29 -12.89 -2.34
CA GLY A 181 11.73 -12.80 -2.08
C GLY A 181 12.18 -11.39 -1.68
N LEU A 182 11.63 -10.36 -2.32
CA LEU A 182 11.92 -8.97 -1.98
C LEU A 182 11.39 -8.58 -0.59
N VAL A 183 10.19 -9.04 -0.23
CA VAL A 183 9.61 -8.88 1.12
C VAL A 183 10.54 -9.52 2.16
N HIS A 184 10.88 -10.80 1.97
CA HIS A 184 11.73 -11.55 2.89
C HIS A 184 13.09 -10.87 3.15
N ILE A 185 13.75 -10.34 2.10
CA ILE A 185 15.01 -9.59 2.23
C ILE A 185 14.83 -8.32 3.07
N LYS A 186 13.71 -7.61 2.89
CA LYS A 186 13.39 -6.37 3.60
C LYS A 186 13.05 -6.63 5.08
N THR A 187 12.42 -7.75 5.40
CA THR A 187 11.96 -8.08 6.76
C THR A 187 13.00 -8.84 7.58
N ASP A 188 13.90 -9.60 6.94
CA ASP A 188 15.00 -10.31 7.61
C ASP A 188 16.35 -10.16 6.86
N PRO A 189 17.00 -8.99 6.99
CA PRO A 189 18.33 -8.77 6.44
C PRO A 189 19.43 -9.62 7.13
N GLY A 190 19.14 -10.24 8.27
CA GLY A 190 20.08 -11.09 9.01
C GLY A 190 20.18 -12.50 8.44
N SER A 191 19.04 -13.18 8.25
CA SER A 191 19.01 -14.49 7.56
C SER A 191 19.22 -14.36 6.05
N SER A 192 19.06 -13.15 5.50
CA SER A 192 19.40 -12.84 4.11
C SER A 192 20.79 -13.31 3.70
N GLY A 193 21.77 -13.44 4.60
CA GLY A 193 23.06 -14.06 4.29
C GLY A 193 22.97 -15.48 3.68
N LYS A 194 21.99 -16.29 4.11
CA LYS A 194 21.69 -17.60 3.52
C LYS A 194 20.78 -17.50 2.29
N PHE A 195 19.87 -16.53 2.27
CA PHE A 195 18.97 -16.27 1.13
C PHE A 195 19.74 -15.74 -0.10
N LEU A 196 20.79 -14.95 0.13
CA LEU A 196 21.71 -14.37 -0.87
C LEU A 196 22.64 -15.42 -1.49
N LEU A 197 22.92 -16.53 -0.80
CA LEU A 197 23.59 -17.72 -1.34
C LEU A 197 22.69 -18.54 -2.30
N GLY A 198 21.44 -18.13 -2.49
CA GLY A 198 20.52 -18.68 -3.50
C GLY A 198 20.86 -18.25 -4.93
N ASN A 199 19.84 -18.20 -5.80
CA ASN A 199 20.01 -17.86 -7.23
C ASN A 199 20.60 -16.44 -7.40
N PRO A 200 21.86 -16.29 -7.87
CA PRO A 200 22.54 -14.99 -7.88
C PRO A 200 21.96 -14.02 -8.93
N ILE A 201 21.34 -14.55 -10.00
CA ILE A 201 20.70 -13.74 -11.04
C ILE A 201 19.43 -13.09 -10.48
N LEU A 202 18.67 -13.82 -9.66
CA LEU A 202 17.51 -13.29 -8.94
C LEU A 202 17.95 -12.16 -7.99
N ARG A 203 18.99 -12.38 -7.18
CA ARG A 203 19.51 -11.37 -6.23
C ARG A 203 20.00 -10.10 -6.90
N ALA A 204 20.78 -10.23 -7.98
CA ALA A 204 21.25 -9.07 -8.73
C ALA A 204 20.09 -8.21 -9.28
N ARG A 205 18.97 -8.84 -9.64
CA ARG A 205 17.77 -8.16 -10.12
C ARG A 205 16.96 -7.51 -9.00
N GLU A 206 16.76 -8.18 -7.86
CA GLU A 206 16.10 -7.61 -6.68
C GLU A 206 16.85 -6.37 -6.17
N LEU A 207 18.20 -6.46 -6.08
CA LEU A 207 19.06 -5.32 -5.71
C LEU A 207 18.98 -4.18 -6.73
N LYS A 208 18.97 -4.49 -8.03
CA LYS A 208 18.79 -3.48 -9.10
C LYS A 208 17.40 -2.83 -9.02
N ALA A 209 16.36 -3.58 -8.68
CA ALA A 209 15.02 -3.06 -8.51
C ALA A 209 14.91 -2.11 -7.31
N LEU A 210 15.48 -2.49 -6.16
CA LEU A 210 15.58 -1.61 -4.99
C LEU A 210 16.38 -0.33 -5.30
N TRP A 211 17.49 -0.45 -6.04
CA TRP A 211 18.25 0.71 -6.52
C TRP A 211 17.40 1.61 -7.42
N ASN A 212 16.68 1.06 -8.41
CA ASN A 212 15.83 1.83 -9.31
C ASN A 212 14.69 2.56 -8.58
N MET A 213 14.13 1.97 -7.51
CA MET A 213 13.17 2.66 -6.65
C MET A 213 13.80 3.80 -5.84
N THR A 214 15.01 3.58 -5.33
CA THR A 214 15.71 4.49 -4.42
C THR A 214 16.76 5.35 -5.14
N GLY A 215 18.04 4.97 -5.11
CA GLY A 215 19.15 5.79 -5.60
C GLY A 215 19.12 6.12 -7.10
N GLY A 216 18.50 5.25 -7.91
CA GLY A 216 18.38 5.37 -9.37
C GLY A 216 17.06 5.96 -9.88
N ASN A 217 16.15 6.38 -8.99
CA ASN A 217 14.86 6.95 -9.39
C ASN A 217 15.06 8.29 -10.13
N PRO A 218 14.49 8.47 -11.36
CA PRO A 218 14.68 9.70 -12.14
C PRO A 218 14.04 10.94 -11.51
N TYR A 219 13.12 10.77 -10.55
CA TYR A 219 12.45 11.86 -9.84
C TYR A 219 13.15 12.27 -8.53
N ASN A 220 14.32 11.72 -8.21
CA ASN A 220 15.12 12.15 -7.07
C ASN A 220 15.45 13.64 -7.17
N GLY A 221 15.11 14.43 -6.14
CA GLY A 221 15.27 15.88 -6.13
C GLY A 221 14.24 16.65 -6.98
N SER A 222 13.11 16.02 -7.34
CA SER A 222 11.97 16.68 -8.01
C SER A 222 10.83 16.95 -7.03
N SER A 223 10.04 18.00 -7.25
CA SER A 223 8.77 18.21 -6.54
C SER A 223 7.80 17.07 -6.80
N LEU A 224 6.93 16.72 -5.83
CA LEU A 224 5.79 15.82 -6.07
C LEU A 224 4.97 16.25 -7.30
N THR A 225 4.78 17.56 -7.49
CA THR A 225 4.00 18.14 -8.59
C THR A 225 4.63 17.96 -9.97
N GLU A 226 5.91 17.58 -10.02
CA GLU A 226 6.70 17.33 -11.24
C GLU A 226 6.79 15.84 -11.59
N MET A 227 6.35 14.95 -10.70
CA MET A 227 6.45 13.51 -10.89
C MET A 227 5.27 12.96 -11.68
N SER A 228 5.53 11.94 -12.52
CA SER A 228 4.45 11.05 -12.99
C SER A 228 4.36 9.82 -12.11
N PHE A 229 3.14 9.39 -11.79
CA PHE A 229 2.84 8.22 -10.97
C PHE A 229 2.11 7.19 -11.84
N SER A 230 2.50 5.92 -11.78
CA SER A 230 1.91 4.82 -12.54
C SER A 230 1.31 3.76 -11.62
N SER A 231 0.30 3.05 -12.11
CA SER A 231 -0.21 1.81 -11.50
C SER A 231 0.87 0.72 -11.42
N ALA A 232 1.88 0.78 -12.32
CA ALA A 232 2.97 -0.18 -12.58
C ALA A 232 2.54 -1.61 -12.98
N VAL A 233 1.47 -2.13 -12.37
CA VAL A 233 0.81 -3.41 -12.64
C VAL A 233 -0.50 -3.21 -13.43
N PRO A 234 -0.95 -4.22 -14.19
CA PRO A 234 -2.10 -4.10 -15.10
C PRO A 234 -3.46 -4.24 -14.38
N TYR A 235 -4.47 -3.59 -14.96
CA TYR A 235 -5.87 -3.66 -14.56
C TYR A 235 -6.70 -3.92 -15.83
N LEU A 236 -7.93 -4.41 -15.72
CA LEU A 236 -8.85 -4.43 -16.86
C LEU A 236 -9.52 -3.06 -17.02
N LEU A 237 -9.81 -2.69 -18.26
CA LEU A 237 -10.89 -1.79 -18.61
C LEU A 237 -11.96 -2.63 -19.32
N LYS A 238 -12.98 -3.09 -18.58
CA LYS A 238 -13.98 -4.07 -19.04
C LYS A 238 -15.39 -3.48 -19.06
N GLY A 239 -16.00 -3.46 -20.24
CA GLY A 239 -17.40 -3.12 -20.47
C GLY A 239 -18.12 -4.14 -21.38
N PRO A 240 -19.39 -3.91 -21.75
CA PRO A 240 -20.21 -4.91 -22.45
C PRO A 240 -19.72 -5.32 -23.85
N SER A 241 -18.88 -4.51 -24.49
CA SER A 241 -18.40 -4.75 -25.86
C SER A 241 -16.94 -4.34 -26.06
N PHE A 242 -16.21 -4.09 -24.97
CA PHE A 242 -14.79 -3.72 -24.99
C PHE A 242 -14.14 -4.28 -23.73
N GLU A 243 -13.03 -4.99 -23.89
CA GLU A 243 -12.18 -5.44 -22.80
C GLU A 243 -10.72 -5.30 -23.21
N SER A 244 -9.90 -4.69 -22.36
CA SER A 244 -8.46 -4.60 -22.60
C SER A 244 -7.70 -4.44 -21.27
N PRO A 245 -6.57 -5.13 -21.08
CA PRO A 245 -5.63 -4.79 -20.02
C PRO A 245 -5.04 -3.40 -20.22
N VAL A 246 -4.97 -2.62 -19.16
CA VAL A 246 -4.45 -1.26 -19.11
C VAL A 246 -3.47 -1.06 -17.96
N LYS A 247 -2.51 -0.16 -18.13
CA LYS A 247 -1.80 0.49 -17.02
C LYS A 247 -2.19 1.96 -17.00
N PHE A 248 -2.56 2.49 -15.83
CA PHE A 248 -2.96 3.90 -15.69
C PHE A 248 -1.86 4.72 -15.03
N SER A 249 -1.84 6.02 -15.29
CA SER A 249 -0.87 6.95 -14.72
C SER A 249 -1.46 8.34 -14.53
N ALA A 250 -1.07 9.02 -13.45
CA ALA A 250 -1.24 10.45 -13.27
C ALA A 250 0.05 11.18 -13.70
N ARG A 251 -0.06 12.12 -14.62
CA ARG A 251 1.05 12.87 -15.24
C ARG A 251 0.81 14.38 -15.12
N PRO A 252 1.79 15.23 -14.77
CA PRO A 252 1.54 16.68 -14.66
C PRO A 252 0.99 17.27 -15.96
N CYS A 253 -0.07 18.09 -15.89
CA CYS A 253 -0.76 18.64 -17.08
C CYS A 253 0.12 19.57 -17.92
N ALA A 254 1.08 20.22 -17.29
CA ALA A 254 2.11 21.04 -17.91
C ALA A 254 3.42 20.78 -17.16
N THR A 255 4.56 21.10 -17.78
CA THR A 255 5.84 21.14 -17.08
C THR A 255 5.77 22.18 -15.95
N PRO A 256 5.83 21.79 -14.67
CA PRO A 256 5.74 22.77 -13.59
C PRO A 256 6.97 23.67 -13.55
N ALA A 257 6.81 24.87 -13.02
CA ALA A 257 7.96 25.70 -12.68
C ALA A 257 8.79 24.98 -11.60
N LYS A 258 10.09 24.76 -11.88
CA LYS A 258 11.02 24.23 -10.88
C LYS A 258 11.20 25.27 -9.78
N LEU A 259 10.70 24.96 -8.59
CA LEU A 259 11.03 25.70 -7.37
C LEU A 259 12.21 24.99 -6.68
N PRO A 260 13.14 25.74 -6.04
CA PRO A 260 14.17 25.12 -5.23
C PRO A 260 13.51 24.40 -4.05
N LEU A 261 13.95 23.17 -3.83
CA LEU A 261 13.59 22.39 -2.65
C LEU A 261 14.49 22.80 -1.47
N ASP A 262 14.00 22.66 -0.23
CA ASP A 262 14.64 23.24 0.97
C ASP A 262 15.68 22.35 1.67
N GLY A 263 15.83 21.09 1.24
CA GLY A 263 16.74 20.09 1.82
C GLY A 263 16.30 19.49 3.15
N GLY A 264 15.20 19.96 3.75
CA GLY A 264 14.72 19.54 5.06
C GLY A 264 14.03 18.17 5.06
N GLU A 265 13.82 17.57 6.23
CA GLU A 265 13.18 16.24 6.32
C GLU A 265 11.71 16.22 5.85
N SER A 266 11.08 17.39 5.73
CA SER A 266 9.72 17.60 5.20
C SER A 266 9.71 18.46 3.92
N GLU A 267 10.82 18.50 3.19
CA GLU A 267 11.02 19.19 1.91
C GLU A 267 9.83 19.04 0.93
N LEU A 268 9.41 17.82 0.62
CA LEU A 268 8.33 17.58 -0.37
C LEU A 268 6.95 17.97 0.17
N ARG A 269 6.74 17.87 1.48
CA ARG A 269 5.53 18.35 2.15
C ARG A 269 5.45 19.88 2.12
N ASN A 270 6.56 20.55 2.40
CA ASN A 270 6.69 22.00 2.39
C ASN A 270 6.49 22.55 0.98
N ASP A 271 7.16 21.98 -0.03
CA ASP A 271 7.00 22.35 -1.45
C ASP A 271 5.55 22.19 -1.92
N LEU A 272 4.88 21.08 -1.58
CA LEU A 272 3.48 20.87 -1.95
C LEU A 272 2.56 21.94 -1.34
N GLN A 273 2.74 22.30 -0.07
CA GLN A 273 1.95 23.38 0.56
C GLN A 273 2.30 24.75 -0.05
N ALA A 274 3.58 25.03 -0.34
CA ALA A 274 4.02 26.27 -0.97
C ALA A 274 3.47 26.45 -2.40
N ARG A 275 3.31 25.36 -3.16
CA ARG A 275 2.67 25.36 -4.48
C ARG A 275 1.16 25.55 -4.39
N LEU A 276 0.48 24.83 -3.48
CA LEU A 276 -0.97 24.97 -3.25
C LEU A 276 -1.37 26.33 -2.65
N ASN A 277 -0.43 27.07 -2.07
CA ASN A 277 -0.64 28.48 -1.68
C ASN A 277 -0.60 29.45 -2.87
N LYS A 278 -0.02 29.05 -4.01
CA LYS A 278 0.13 29.89 -5.22
C LYS A 278 -0.93 29.60 -6.29
N GLY A 279 -1.46 28.38 -6.33
CA GLY A 279 -2.45 27.97 -7.32
C GLY A 279 -2.82 26.49 -7.20
N GLU A 280 -3.66 26.03 -8.13
CA GLU A 280 -4.00 24.62 -8.25
C GLU A 280 -2.87 23.79 -8.86
N VAL A 281 -2.84 22.49 -8.55
CA VAL A 281 -1.95 21.51 -9.17
C VAL A 281 -2.78 20.58 -10.04
N CYS A 282 -2.36 20.35 -11.28
CA CYS A 282 -3.09 19.58 -12.29
C CYS A 282 -2.30 18.34 -12.73
N TYR A 283 -2.95 17.19 -12.74
CA TYR A 283 -2.48 15.97 -13.42
C TYR A 283 -3.50 15.51 -14.47
N GLU A 284 -3.03 15.04 -15.61
CA GLU A 284 -3.80 14.19 -16.52
C GLU A 284 -3.77 12.75 -16.00
N PHE A 285 -4.94 12.17 -15.80
CA PHE A 285 -5.08 10.73 -15.61
C PHE A 285 -5.23 10.09 -16.99
N ALA A 286 -4.28 9.25 -17.34
CA ALA A 286 -4.18 8.64 -18.67
C ALA A 286 -3.94 7.13 -18.56
N MET A 287 -4.33 6.39 -19.59
CA MET A 287 -4.14 4.95 -19.71
C MET A 287 -3.24 4.60 -20.89
N GLN A 288 -2.45 3.54 -20.71
CA GLN A 288 -1.79 2.81 -21.78
C GLN A 288 -2.48 1.46 -21.92
N PHE A 289 -2.74 1.05 -23.16
CA PHE A 289 -3.45 -0.18 -23.47
C PHE A 289 -2.49 -1.31 -23.82
N TYR A 290 -2.90 -2.55 -23.53
CA TYR A 290 -2.28 -3.73 -24.09
C TYR A 290 -2.34 -3.68 -25.62
N ARG A 291 -1.25 -4.12 -26.25
CA ARG A 291 -1.13 -4.24 -27.70
C ARG A 291 -0.43 -5.55 -27.99
N GLU A 292 -1.10 -6.41 -28.74
CA GLU A 292 -0.55 -7.65 -29.23
C GLU A 292 0.76 -7.39 -29.99
N ASN A 293 1.73 -8.31 -29.87
CA ASN A 293 3.04 -8.23 -30.53
C ASN A 293 3.92 -7.01 -30.15
N ALA A 294 3.52 -6.18 -29.17
CA ALA A 294 4.34 -5.05 -28.69
C ALA A 294 5.32 -5.42 -27.55
N GLY A 295 5.39 -6.69 -27.15
CA GLY A 295 6.21 -7.15 -26.02
C GLY A 295 5.79 -6.51 -24.68
N LEU A 296 4.47 -6.44 -24.47
CA LEU A 296 3.83 -5.95 -23.25
C LEU A 296 3.34 -7.17 -22.46
N GLU A 297 3.75 -7.28 -21.20
CA GLU A 297 3.44 -8.44 -20.36
C GLU A 297 2.40 -8.11 -19.29
N ILE A 298 1.57 -9.10 -18.95
CA ILE A 298 0.58 -9.04 -17.85
C ILE A 298 1.18 -9.60 -16.55
N GLU A 299 1.85 -10.76 -16.66
CA GLU A 299 2.37 -11.51 -15.52
C GLU A 299 3.82 -11.14 -15.12
N ASP A 300 4.48 -10.26 -15.89
CA ASP A 300 5.74 -9.59 -15.53
C ASP A 300 5.50 -8.10 -15.22
N ALA A 301 5.45 -7.77 -13.93
CA ALA A 301 5.27 -6.40 -13.44
C ALA A 301 6.52 -5.50 -13.61
N MET A 302 7.70 -6.05 -13.91
CA MET A 302 8.88 -5.27 -14.33
C MET A 302 8.85 -4.91 -15.82
N ASN A 303 7.93 -5.46 -16.61
CA ASN A 303 7.73 -5.07 -18.00
C ASN A 303 7.15 -3.65 -18.06
N GLU A 304 8.03 -2.69 -18.33
CA GLU A 304 7.65 -1.29 -18.54
C GLU A 304 6.89 -1.15 -19.87
N TRP A 305 5.68 -0.60 -19.78
CA TRP A 305 4.88 -0.25 -20.93
C TRP A 305 5.30 1.14 -21.40
N THR A 306 6.28 1.22 -22.30
CA THR A 306 6.83 2.51 -22.73
C THR A 306 5.89 3.22 -23.72
N VAL A 307 5.96 4.55 -23.76
CA VAL A 307 5.16 5.39 -24.68
C VAL A 307 5.34 4.98 -26.15
N ALA A 308 6.53 4.52 -26.53
CA ALA A 308 6.82 4.03 -27.88
C ALA A 308 6.09 2.73 -28.23
N LYS A 309 5.87 1.83 -27.25
CA LYS A 309 5.08 0.61 -27.44
C LYS A 309 3.58 0.90 -27.42
N THR A 310 3.14 1.69 -26.45
CA THR A 310 1.73 2.01 -26.22
C THR A 310 1.61 3.45 -25.70
N PRO A 311 1.08 4.40 -26.51
CA PRO A 311 0.99 5.80 -26.11
C PRO A 311 -0.11 6.01 -25.07
N PHE A 312 0.01 7.08 -24.29
CA PHE A 312 -1.01 7.49 -23.32
C PHE A 312 -2.26 8.04 -24.01
N VAL A 313 -3.43 7.52 -23.62
CA VAL A 313 -4.74 8.10 -23.91
C VAL A 313 -5.25 8.81 -22.67
N LYS A 314 -5.69 10.06 -22.79
CA LYS A 314 -6.26 10.83 -21.68
C LYS A 314 -7.66 10.32 -21.31
N PHE A 315 -7.91 10.18 -20.01
CA PHE A 315 -9.18 9.69 -19.46
C PHE A 315 -9.86 10.70 -18.52
N ALA A 316 -9.08 11.44 -17.74
CA ALA A 316 -9.57 12.45 -16.82
C ALA A 316 -8.49 13.51 -16.53
N THR A 317 -8.89 14.59 -15.87
CA THR A 317 -7.99 15.55 -15.22
C THR A 317 -8.24 15.53 -13.71
N ILE A 318 -7.15 15.43 -12.95
CA ILE A 318 -7.10 15.54 -11.51
C ILE A 318 -6.68 16.96 -11.16
N THR A 319 -7.56 17.72 -10.53
CA THR A 319 -7.29 19.10 -10.08
C THR A 319 -7.23 19.13 -8.56
N ILE A 320 -6.08 19.51 -8.00
CA ILE A 320 -5.87 19.73 -6.58
C ILE A 320 -5.99 21.25 -6.33
N PRO A 321 -7.12 21.75 -5.79
CA PRO A 321 -7.32 23.17 -5.56
C PRO A 321 -6.42 23.70 -4.43
N THR A 322 -6.24 25.02 -4.42
CA THR A 322 -5.58 25.76 -3.33
C THR A 322 -6.20 25.41 -1.98
N GLN A 323 -5.38 24.93 -1.03
CA GLN A 323 -5.85 24.50 0.28
C GLN A 323 -4.70 24.44 1.29
N THR A 324 -5.02 24.58 2.58
CA THR A 324 -4.14 24.11 3.67
C THR A 324 -4.46 22.66 3.96
N PHE A 325 -3.47 21.77 3.90
CA PHE A 325 -3.64 20.36 4.27
C PHE A 325 -2.81 19.94 5.49
N LEU A 326 -1.93 20.81 5.97
CA LEU A 326 -1.08 20.60 7.15
C LEU A 326 -1.85 20.73 8.48
N THR A 327 -3.10 20.25 8.52
CA THR A 327 -3.85 20.12 9.76
C THR A 327 -3.64 18.75 10.35
N ASP A 328 -3.29 18.75 11.62
CA ASP A 328 -3.04 17.59 12.48
C ASP A 328 -4.12 16.50 12.36
N GLU A 329 -5.39 16.92 12.34
CA GLU A 329 -6.57 16.05 12.17
C GLU A 329 -6.59 15.36 10.80
N LYS A 330 -6.39 16.11 9.70
CA LYS A 330 -6.42 15.58 8.34
C LYS A 330 -5.25 14.64 8.08
N LEU A 331 -4.08 14.95 8.64
CA LEU A 331 -2.90 14.08 8.55
C LEU A 331 -3.08 12.78 9.34
N ARG A 332 -3.60 12.82 10.58
CA ARG A 332 -3.97 11.60 11.35
C ARG A 332 -5.02 10.76 10.63
N TYR A 333 -6.08 11.38 10.13
CA TYR A 333 -7.13 10.71 9.40
C TYR A 333 -6.57 9.99 8.15
N CYS A 334 -5.73 10.67 7.38
CA CYS A 334 -5.17 10.11 6.16
C CYS A 334 -4.07 9.08 6.40
N ASP A 335 -3.32 9.20 7.50
CA ASP A 335 -2.49 8.11 7.98
C ASP A 335 -3.34 6.89 8.37
N ASN A 336 -4.55 7.09 8.88
CA ASN A 336 -5.41 5.95 9.17
C ASN A 336 -6.08 5.30 7.94
N LEU A 337 -6.41 6.09 6.92
CA LEU A 337 -7.26 5.69 5.80
C LEU A 337 -6.75 4.43 5.04
N SER A 338 -7.67 3.51 4.76
CA SER A 338 -7.49 2.37 3.84
C SER A 338 -7.39 2.85 2.38
N MET A 339 -6.40 2.32 1.66
CA MET A 339 -6.20 2.53 0.23
C MET A 339 -5.82 1.18 -0.39
N SER A 340 -6.65 0.60 -1.25
CA SER A 340 -6.43 -0.75 -1.79
C SER A 340 -6.69 -0.84 -3.30
N PRO A 341 -5.83 -1.50 -4.10
CA PRO A 341 -6.10 -1.78 -5.52
C PRO A 341 -7.43 -2.50 -5.76
N PHE A 342 -7.85 -3.35 -4.83
CA PHE A 342 -9.11 -4.09 -4.91
C PHE A 342 -10.30 -3.31 -4.33
N HIS A 343 -10.09 -2.08 -3.86
CA HIS A 343 -11.18 -1.14 -3.61
C HIS A 343 -11.68 -0.50 -4.90
N ALA A 344 -12.05 -1.37 -5.83
CA ALA A 344 -12.41 -1.07 -7.21
C ALA A 344 -13.72 -1.78 -7.57
N ILE A 345 -14.35 -1.35 -8.67
CA ILE A 345 -15.47 -2.06 -9.30
C ILE A 345 -14.94 -3.05 -10.34
N ALA A 346 -15.75 -4.05 -10.73
CA ALA A 346 -15.33 -5.13 -11.61
C ALA A 346 -14.84 -4.66 -12.99
N GLU A 347 -15.36 -3.55 -13.49
CA GLU A 347 -14.96 -2.90 -14.74
C GLU A 347 -13.50 -2.41 -14.73
N HIS A 348 -12.95 -2.18 -13.54
CA HIS A 348 -11.57 -1.73 -13.27
C HIS A 348 -10.78 -2.76 -12.44
N ARG A 349 -11.10 -4.05 -12.60
CA ARG A 349 -10.49 -5.14 -11.82
C ARG A 349 -8.96 -5.17 -11.98
N PRO A 350 -8.17 -5.18 -10.88
CA PRO A 350 -6.74 -5.43 -10.96
C PRO A 350 -6.46 -6.87 -11.44
N ILE A 351 -5.49 -7.05 -12.33
CA ILE A 351 -5.13 -8.37 -12.90
C ILE A 351 -3.63 -8.63 -12.85
N GLY A 352 -3.27 -9.89 -13.07
CA GLY A 352 -1.89 -10.39 -13.00
C GLY A 352 -1.47 -10.77 -11.58
N ASN A 353 -0.52 -11.69 -11.46
CA ASN A 353 -0.21 -12.38 -10.21
C ASN A 353 0.25 -11.45 -9.06
N VAL A 354 0.93 -10.36 -9.38
CA VAL A 354 1.32 -9.35 -8.39
C VAL A 354 0.09 -8.67 -7.79
N ASN A 355 -0.95 -8.38 -8.58
CA ASN A 355 -2.18 -7.79 -8.05
C ASN A 355 -2.97 -8.79 -7.20
N ARG A 356 -3.13 -10.03 -7.64
CA ARG A 356 -3.82 -11.07 -6.86
C ARG A 356 -3.11 -11.33 -5.52
N SER A 357 -1.78 -11.28 -5.50
CA SER A 357 -0.99 -11.27 -4.26
C SER A 357 -1.25 -10.03 -3.40
N ARG A 358 -1.25 -8.84 -4.00
CA ARG A 358 -1.57 -7.57 -3.31
C ARG A 358 -2.97 -7.56 -2.70
N LYS A 359 -3.97 -8.24 -3.28
CA LYS A 359 -5.32 -8.38 -2.70
C LYS A 359 -5.23 -8.89 -1.25
N ILE A 360 -4.60 -10.05 -1.08
CA ILE A 360 -4.44 -10.74 0.21
C ILE A 360 -3.58 -9.92 1.17
N ILE A 361 -2.46 -9.37 0.68
CA ILE A 361 -1.50 -8.62 1.50
C ILE A 361 -2.10 -7.31 2.02
N TYR A 362 -2.77 -6.52 1.18
CA TYR A 362 -3.40 -5.26 1.59
C TYR A 362 -4.55 -5.49 2.59
N GLU A 363 -5.29 -6.59 2.41
CA GLU A 363 -6.38 -6.99 3.31
C GLU A 363 -5.83 -7.27 4.71
N ILE A 364 -4.92 -8.25 4.83
CA ILE A 364 -4.34 -8.68 6.12
C ILE A 364 -3.65 -7.51 6.84
N LEU A 365 -2.86 -6.71 6.13
CA LEU A 365 -2.09 -5.62 6.74
C LEU A 365 -2.96 -4.44 7.16
N SER A 366 -4.03 -4.12 6.43
CA SER A 366 -4.96 -3.06 6.88
C SER A 366 -5.71 -3.50 8.14
N ASP A 367 -6.19 -4.74 8.21
CA ASP A 367 -6.88 -5.24 9.41
C ASP A 367 -5.96 -5.28 10.62
N PHE A 368 -4.73 -5.78 10.44
CA PHE A 368 -3.73 -5.77 11.50
C PHE A 368 -3.49 -4.36 12.03
N ARG A 369 -3.24 -3.40 11.13
CA ARG A 369 -2.95 -2.00 11.49
C ARG A 369 -4.14 -1.31 12.17
N HIS A 370 -5.35 -1.45 11.64
CA HIS A 370 -6.56 -0.86 12.23
C HIS A 370 -6.85 -1.43 13.62
N LYS A 371 -6.78 -2.76 13.78
CA LYS A 371 -6.93 -3.43 15.08
C LYS A 371 -5.85 -3.00 16.08
N GLN A 372 -4.59 -2.96 15.67
CA GLN A 372 -3.46 -2.52 16.51
C GLN A 372 -3.61 -1.06 16.95
N ASN A 373 -4.18 -0.21 16.10
CA ASN A 373 -4.43 1.21 16.41
C ASN A 373 -5.67 1.45 17.29
N GLY A 374 -6.33 0.40 17.79
CA GLY A 374 -7.54 0.49 18.61
C GLY A 374 -8.80 0.85 17.81
N GLU A 375 -8.71 0.84 16.48
CA GLU A 375 -9.80 1.23 15.59
C GLU A 375 -10.68 0.02 15.29
N ASN A 376 -11.40 -0.44 16.33
CA ASN A 376 -12.27 -1.62 16.29
C ASN A 376 -13.56 -1.44 15.44
N GLN A 377 -13.71 -0.33 14.72
CA GLN A 377 -14.74 -0.19 13.70
C GLN A 377 -14.17 -0.73 12.39
N SER A 378 -14.91 -1.66 11.76
CA SER A 378 -14.63 -2.19 10.42
C SER A 378 -14.09 -1.09 9.50
N ARG A 379 -12.93 -1.32 8.85
CA ARG A 379 -12.20 -0.40 7.96
C ARG A 379 -13.14 0.65 7.35
N GLY A 380 -13.24 1.81 7.99
CA GLY A 380 -14.39 2.69 7.84
C GLY A 380 -14.32 3.49 6.55
N GLU A 381 -14.83 2.94 5.44
CA GLU A 381 -14.78 3.66 4.17
C GLU A 381 -15.56 4.97 4.25
N PRO A 382 -14.91 6.10 3.92
CA PRO A 382 -15.53 7.41 4.09
C PRO A 382 -16.62 7.64 3.05
N LYS A 383 -17.74 8.20 3.52
CA LYS A 383 -18.89 8.48 2.66
C LYS A 383 -18.74 9.78 1.87
N THR A 384 -17.95 10.73 2.37
CA THR A 384 -17.69 12.04 1.76
C THR A 384 -16.24 12.46 1.96
N ILE A 385 -15.77 13.43 1.15
CA ILE A 385 -14.44 14.04 1.27
C ILE A 385 -14.19 14.72 2.64
N ASP A 386 -15.26 15.02 3.38
CA ASP A 386 -15.24 15.69 4.68
C ASP A 386 -15.31 14.74 5.88
N THR A 387 -15.29 13.42 5.67
CA THR A 387 -15.36 12.40 6.75
C THR A 387 -14.22 12.53 7.80
N TRP A 388 -13.13 13.23 7.46
CA TRP A 388 -12.05 13.54 8.39
C TRP A 388 -12.40 14.58 9.46
N LYS A 389 -13.44 15.39 9.25
CA LYS A 389 -13.88 16.43 10.20
C LYS A 389 -14.52 15.78 11.43
N GLY A 390 -13.94 16.01 12.59
CA GLY A 390 -14.31 15.32 13.83
C GLY A 390 -13.58 13.99 14.04
N PHE A 391 -12.51 13.69 13.30
CA PHE A 391 -11.70 12.48 13.51
C PHE A 391 -10.86 12.57 14.79
N LYS A 392 -11.51 12.30 15.92
CA LYS A 392 -10.93 12.28 17.27
C LYS A 392 -10.10 11.02 17.53
N SER A 393 -9.08 10.78 16.72
CA SER A 393 -8.00 9.86 17.14
C SER A 393 -7.15 10.58 18.19
N THR A 394 -7.09 10.02 19.39
CA THR A 394 -6.24 10.47 20.49
C THR A 394 -4.76 10.10 20.28
N ALA A 395 -4.45 9.46 19.15
CA ALA A 395 -3.14 8.89 18.85
C ALA A 395 -2.28 9.81 17.94
N TYR A 396 -1.70 10.84 18.59
CA TYR A 396 -0.37 11.39 18.29
C TYR A 396 -0.15 12.37 17.14
N ALA A 397 1.03 13.00 17.20
CA ALA A 397 1.59 13.87 16.18
C ALA A 397 1.93 13.08 14.90
N THR A 398 2.24 13.82 13.83
CA THR A 398 2.62 13.30 12.53
C THR A 398 3.86 12.40 12.60
N TRP A 399 4.15 11.75 11.47
CA TRP A 399 5.29 10.85 11.27
C TRP A 399 6.65 11.45 11.71
N ASP A 400 6.75 12.77 11.77
CA ASP A 400 7.94 13.53 12.20
C ASP A 400 8.27 13.35 13.70
N ALA A 401 7.35 12.80 14.50
CA ALA A 401 7.54 12.57 15.94
C ALA A 401 8.12 11.19 16.31
N VAL A 402 8.44 10.34 15.32
CA VAL A 402 8.56 8.88 15.53
C VAL A 402 10.01 8.38 15.64
N LEU A 403 11.01 9.15 15.21
CA LEU A 403 12.36 8.60 14.94
C LEU A 403 13.48 9.38 15.63
N VAL A 404 13.40 9.45 16.95
CA VAL A 404 14.61 9.49 17.77
C VAL A 404 14.96 8.02 18.08
N PRO A 405 16.05 7.45 17.54
CA PRO A 405 16.54 6.16 18.02
C PRO A 405 16.78 6.28 19.52
N ALA A 406 16.45 5.24 20.29
CA ALA A 406 16.84 5.21 21.70
C ALA A 406 18.37 5.45 21.76
N PRO A 407 18.86 6.52 22.41
CA PRO A 407 20.30 6.78 22.45
C PRO A 407 20.96 5.60 23.14
N ASN A 408 21.91 4.97 22.45
CA ASN A 408 22.50 3.68 22.81
C ASN A 408 22.64 3.50 24.33
N GLY A 409 21.85 2.58 24.88
CA GLY A 409 22.01 2.12 26.25
C GLY A 409 23.41 1.56 26.44
N ARG A 410 24.04 1.93 27.56
CA ARG A 410 25.41 1.54 27.92
C ARG A 410 25.53 0.06 28.22
#